data_AF-A0A2N7PN14-F1
#
_entry.id   AF-A0A2N7PN14-F1
#
_cell.length_a   1.000
_cell.length_b   1.000
_cell.length_c   1.000
_cell.angle_alpha   90.00
_cell.angle_beta   90.00
_cell.angle_gamma   90.00
#
_symmetry.space_group_name_H-M   'P 1'
#
loop_
_entity.id
_entity.type
_entity.pdbx_description
1 polymer ?
#
loop_
_entity_poly.entity_id
_entity_poly.type
_entity_poly.pdbx_seq_one_letter_code
_entity_poly.pdbx_strand_id
1 'polypeptide(L)' 'MKKTKVETQKVKVVPCEVYSRVVGYFRPVQNWNPGKQQEFSERKTVKIESYVKIKAPCSN' A
#
# COMPACT_ATOMS: atom_id res chain seq x y z
N MET A 1 0.37 22.93 -42.26
CA MET A 1 0.34 22.15 -41.00
C MET A 1 -0.81 21.16 -41.06
N LYS A 2 -0.52 19.85 -41.11
CA LYS A 2 -1.55 18.80 -41.13
C LYS A 2 -2.06 18.61 -39.69
N LYS A 3 -3.36 18.83 -39.46
CA LYS A 3 -4.00 18.51 -38.18
C LYS A 3 -4.16 16.99 -38.10
N THR A 4 -3.30 16.33 -37.34
CA THR A 4 -3.43 14.89 -37.09
C THR A 4 -4.64 14.67 -36.17
N LYS A 5 -5.63 13.93 -36.66
CA LYS A 5 -6.85 13.59 -35.94
C LYS A 5 -6.46 12.55 -34.88
N VAL A 6 -6.33 12.95 -33.61
CA VAL A 6 -6.04 12.02 -32.51
C VAL A 6 -7.35 11.32 -32.18
N GLU A 7 -7.45 10.04 -32.55
CA GLU A 7 -8.61 9.20 -32.21
C GLU A 7 -8.50 8.74 -30.77
N THR A 8 -9.39 9.26 -29.91
CA THR A 8 -9.44 8.90 -28.49
C THR A 8 -10.09 7.53 -28.31
N GLN A 9 -9.31 6.51 -27.98
CA GLN A 9 -9.84 5.18 -27.67
C GLN A 9 -10.55 5.18 -26.30
N LYS A 10 -11.75 4.60 -26.26
CA LYS A 10 -12.57 4.52 -25.04
C LYS A 10 -12.06 3.37 -24.17
N VAL A 11 -11.26 3.68 -23.15
CA VAL A 11 -10.66 2.68 -22.24
C VAL A 11 -11.59 2.39 -21.07
N LYS A 12 -11.82 1.11 -20.75
CA LYS A 12 -12.53 0.68 -19.55
C LYS A 12 -11.60 0.78 -18.34
N VAL A 13 -11.82 1.76 -17.47
CA VAL A 13 -11.07 1.91 -16.22
C VAL A 13 -11.80 1.13 -15.12
N VAL A 14 -11.09 0.20 -14.48
CA VAL A 14 -11.59 -0.56 -13.32
C VAL A 14 -10.82 -0.07 -12.10
N PRO A 15 -11.50 0.27 -10.98
CA PRO A 15 -10.82 0.68 -9.77
C PRO A 15 -10.03 -0.49 -9.17
N CYS A 16 -8.81 -0.24 -8.72
CA CYS A 16 -8.01 -1.25 -8.04
C CYS A 16 -8.49 -1.42 -6.60
N GLU A 17 -8.70 -2.66 -6.18
CA GLU A 17 -8.95 -2.99 -4.78
C GLU A 17 -7.65 -2.96 -4.00
N VAL A 18 -7.59 -2.11 -2.98
CA VAL A 18 -6.40 -1.97 -2.13
C VAL A 18 -6.61 -2.78 -0.85
N TYR A 19 -5.67 -3.68 -0.56
CA TYR A 19 -5.67 -4.52 0.63
C TYR A 19 -4.56 -4.08 1.60
N SER A 20 -4.84 -4.18 2.89
CA SER A 20 -3.87 -3.91 3.96
C SER A 20 -3.81 -5.06 4.95
N ARG A 21 -2.62 -5.29 5.51
CA ARG A 21 -2.37 -6.35 6.52
C ARG A 21 -2.57 -5.77 7.92
N VAL A 22 -3.58 -6.26 8.64
CA VAL A 22 -4.00 -5.66 9.93
C VAL A 22 -3.42 -6.41 11.13
N VAL A 23 -3.86 -7.64 11.40
CA VAL A 23 -3.38 -8.53 12.48
C VAL A 23 -3.21 -9.95 11.93
N GLY A 24 -2.30 -10.10 10.97
CA GLY A 24 -1.97 -11.39 10.38
C GLY A 24 -2.71 -11.76 9.08
N TYR A 25 -3.81 -11.08 8.73
CA TYR A 25 -4.55 -11.30 7.48
C TYR A 25 -4.75 -10.00 6.68
N PHE A 26 -5.08 -10.17 5.38
CA PHE A 26 -5.39 -9.06 4.46
C PHE A 26 -6.87 -8.70 4.51
N ARG A 27 -7.17 -7.40 4.63
CA ARG A 27 -8.53 -6.86 4.59
C ARG A 27 -8.62 -5.72 3.56
N PRO A 28 -9.70 -5.62 2.77
CA PRO A 28 -9.87 -4.50 1.84
C PRO A 28 -10.00 -3.19 2.62
N VAL A 29 -9.26 -2.18 2.18
CA VAL A 29 -9.21 -0.86 2.83
C VAL A 29 -10.55 -0.14 2.73
N GLN A 30 -11.31 -0.40 1.65
CA GLN A 30 -12.65 0.15 1.45
C GLN A 30 -13.64 -0.22 2.57
N ASN A 31 -13.40 -1.31 3.31
CA ASN A 31 -14.26 -1.79 4.40
C ASN A 31 -13.73 -1.42 5.80
N TRP A 32 -12.93 -0.36 5.90
CA TRP A 32 -12.44 0.16 7.19
C TRP A 32 -13.48 1.05 7.86
N ASN A 33 -13.93 0.66 9.04
CA ASN A 33 -14.78 1.50 9.88
C ASN A 33 -13.97 2.67 10.50
N PRO A 34 -14.63 3.69 11.06
CA PRO A 34 -13.94 4.86 11.63
C PRO A 34 -12.91 4.49 12.71
N GLY A 35 -13.24 3.55 13.59
CA GLY A 35 -12.33 3.09 14.65
C GLY A 35 -11.05 2.45 14.11
N LYS A 36 -11.12 1.69 13.01
CA LYS A 36 -9.93 1.11 12.37
C LYS A 36 -9.05 2.15 11.69
N GLN A 37 -9.64 3.20 11.14
CA GLN A 37 -8.88 4.32 10.58
C GLN A 37 -8.13 5.06 11.68
N GLN A 38 -8.78 5.31 12.83
CA GLN A 38 -8.13 5.90 14.00
C GLN A 38 -7.02 4.99 14.56
N GLU A 39 -7.30 3.70 14.77
CA GLU A 39 -6.31 2.72 15.22
C GLU A 39 -5.08 2.72 14.31
N PHE A 40 -5.27 2.77 12.99
CA PHE A 40 -4.17 2.84 12.03
C PHE A 40 -3.37 4.13 12.14
N SER A 41 -4.03 5.27 12.33
CA SER A 41 -3.36 6.58 12.52
C SER A 41 -2.51 6.63 13.79
N GLU A 42 -2.89 5.88 14.82
CA GLU A 42 -2.16 5.81 16.09
C GLU A 42 -0.97 4.83 16.05
N ARG A 43 -0.84 4.02 15.00
CA ARG A 43 0.29 3.08 14.84
C ARG A 43 1.61 3.84 14.65
N LYS A 44 2.61 3.47 15.44
CA LYS A 44 3.98 3.99 15.31
C LYS A 44 4.74 3.19 14.27
N THR A 45 5.31 3.88 13.29
CA THR A 45 6.20 3.26 12.30
C THR A 45 7.63 3.21 12.86
N VAL A 46 8.34 2.14 12.53
CA VAL A 46 9.78 2.03 12.81
C VAL A 46 10.55 2.47 11.58
N LYS A 47 11.57 3.31 11.78
CA LYS A 47 12.49 3.66 10.68
C LYS A 47 13.40 2.47 10.45
N ILE A 48 13.38 1.95 9.24
CA ILE A 48 14.26 0.86 8.78
C ILE A 48 15.73 1.26 8.99
N GLU A 49 16.09 2.53 8.86
CA GLU A 49 17.47 2.99 9.09
C GLU A 49 17.94 2.87 10.56
N SER A 50 17.01 2.79 11.52
CA SER A 50 17.33 2.76 12.95
C SER A 50 17.56 1.37 13.53
N TYR A 51 17.42 0.29 12.75
CA TYR A 51 17.68 -1.05 13.29
C TYR A 51 19.19 -1.31 13.42
N VAL A 52 19.59 -1.89 14.55
CA VAL A 52 20.92 -2.49 14.69
C VAL A 52 20.87 -3.85 13.99
N LYS A 53 21.71 -4.04 12.97
CA LYS A 53 21.84 -5.33 12.29
C LYS A 53 22.55 -6.30 13.25
N ILE A 54 21.77 -7.10 13.99
CA ILE A 54 22.32 -8.14 14.86
C ILE A 54 22.99 -9.17 13.94
N LYS A 55 24.32 -9.31 14.04
CA LYS A 55 25.02 -10.41 13.36
C LYS A 55 24.42 -11.72 13.88
N ALA A 56 23.95 -12.55 12.95
CA ALA A 56 23.52 -13.89 13.31
C ALA A 56 24.71 -14.61 13.97
N PRO A 57 24.52 -15.32 15.09
CA PRO A 57 25.60 -15.96 15.83
C PRO A 57 26.23 -17.16 15.09
N CYS A 58 25.71 -17.54 13.93
CA CYS A 58 26.11 -18.73 13.19
C CYS A 58 26.35 -18.40 11.71
N SER A 59 27.51 -17.80 11.45
CA SER A 59 28.17 -17.83 10.14
C SER A 59 29.67 -18.07 10.37
N ASN A 60 29.99 -19.31 10.74
CA ASN A 60 31.22 -20.06 10.47
C ASN A 60 31.09 -21.43 11.14
#